data_AF-A0A7S3QTT3-F1
#
_entry.id   AF-A0A7S3QTT3-F1
#
_cell.length_a   1.000
_cell.length_b   1.000
_cell.length_c   1.000
_cell.angle_alpha   90.00
_cell.angle_beta   90.00
_cell.angle_gamma   90.00
#
_symmetry.space_group_name_H-M   'P 1'
#
loop_
_entity.id
_entity.type
_entity.pdbx_description
1 polymer ?
#
loop_
_entity_poly.entity_id
_entity_poly.type
_entity_poly.pdbx_seq_one_letter_code
_entity_poly.pdbx_strand_id
1 'polypeptide(L)'
;MRQAQRQAAATAADTSADVTLAPRLKLKVEELEAEVEASQRLAQRFKAKLSSAQEEASAAEDALIRERGSGARLRQQLAEAQAAVVAAERQQRQQHALMQHQGLEIEGSRDGLAGRGAADAQAQLTRLQQQVARQQALSAELLEEQQQLRLQCSTLRRQAEDASQEQQAAQQEVSLARRALQQVVAEQQEARAEASSLADARAAEQRRLTDLRSTMDTVAAAVAQRQHTQDSMAQKLRDAEQQLKAVQQQKEAAAHEVQHLEQVQEAKRVQHLAEAARWKLASEQHAAELQAQEERAQQQLQQVQAEIEQARQQLQQIQTEREQLQQQLQQVQTEREQAQQQLQQVQTEREQAQQQLQQVKTEREQAQQQVQQVQQAEIEQARQQLQQIQTEREQLQQQLQQVQTERMEREQAQQ
;
A
#
# COMPACT_ATOMS: atom_id res chain seq x y z
N MET A 1 -14.39 19.56 15.05
CA MET A 1 -13.74 18.93 16.23
C MET A 1 -14.01 19.70 17.54
N ARG A 2 -13.64 20.98 17.66
CA ARG A 2 -13.87 21.77 18.90
C ARG A 2 -15.34 21.91 19.32
N GLN A 3 -16.27 21.93 18.36
CA GLN A 3 -17.71 22.02 18.64
C GLN A 3 -18.29 20.69 19.16
N ALA A 4 -17.82 19.55 18.65
CA ALA A 4 -18.17 18.21 19.14
C ALA A 4 -17.59 17.93 20.55
N GLN A 5 -16.38 18.43 20.83
CA GLN A 5 -15.78 18.35 22.18
C GLN A 5 -16.54 19.20 23.21
N ARG A 6 -17.05 20.38 22.82
CA ARG A 6 -17.89 21.20 23.71
C ARG A 6 -19.25 20.58 24.00
N GLN A 7 -19.86 19.93 23.01
CA GLN A 7 -21.12 19.20 23.20
C GLN A 7 -20.95 17.96 24.08
N ALA A 8 -19.86 17.20 23.92
CA ALA A 8 -19.55 16.06 24.78
C ALA A 8 -19.20 16.48 26.23
N ALA A 9 -18.54 17.63 26.41
CA ALA A 9 -18.23 18.16 27.74
C ALA A 9 -19.48 18.70 28.46
N ALA A 10 -20.44 19.27 27.72
CA ALA A 10 -21.72 19.72 28.29
C ALA A 10 -22.60 18.53 28.70
N THR A 11 -22.68 17.47 27.90
CA THR A 11 -23.43 16.25 28.27
C THR A 11 -22.76 15.46 29.40
N ALA A 12 -21.42 15.50 29.50
CA ALA A 12 -20.69 14.92 30.63
C ALA A 12 -20.92 15.69 31.95
N ALA A 13 -21.10 17.02 31.89
CA ALA A 13 -21.39 17.84 33.07
C ALA A 13 -22.82 17.63 33.59
N ASP A 14 -23.81 17.47 32.71
CA ASP A 14 -25.19 17.12 33.10
C ASP A 14 -25.29 15.70 33.68
N THR A 15 -24.59 14.72 33.10
CA THR A 15 -24.57 13.33 33.61
C THR A 15 -23.78 13.19 34.93
N SER A 16 -22.79 14.04 35.17
CA SER A 16 -22.05 14.09 36.45
C SER A 16 -22.94 14.51 37.63
N ALA A 17 -23.94 15.38 37.41
CA ALA A 17 -24.90 15.75 38.44
C ALA A 17 -25.91 14.60 38.71
N ASP A 18 -26.34 13.90 37.67
CA ASP A 18 -27.30 12.78 37.73
C ASP A 18 -26.73 11.51 38.41
N VAL A 19 -25.46 11.16 38.15
CA VAL A 19 -24.83 9.98 38.77
C VAL A 19 -24.67 10.15 40.30
N THR A 20 -24.59 11.38 40.80
CA THR A 20 -24.55 11.66 42.25
C THR A 20 -25.92 11.69 42.94
N LEU A 21 -27.02 11.81 42.19
CA LEU A 21 -28.37 11.84 42.75
C LEU A 21 -28.86 10.46 43.19
N ALA A 22 -28.54 9.41 42.44
CA ALA A 22 -28.97 8.04 42.77
C ALA A 22 -28.52 7.52 44.16
N PRO A 23 -27.25 7.64 44.58
CA PRO A 23 -26.84 7.24 45.93
C PRO A 23 -27.41 8.15 47.02
N ARG A 24 -27.63 9.45 46.74
CA ARG A 24 -28.28 10.37 47.68
C ARG A 24 -29.76 10.06 47.90
N LEU A 25 -30.50 9.75 46.84
CA LEU A 25 -31.88 9.30 46.91
C LEU A 25 -32.00 7.96 47.64
N LYS A 26 -31.05 7.03 47.42
CA LYS A 26 -30.99 5.77 48.16
C LYS A 26 -30.85 6.01 49.67
N LEU A 27 -29.87 6.81 50.08
CA LEU A 27 -29.67 7.16 51.49
C LEU A 27 -30.91 7.85 52.07
N LYS A 28 -31.53 8.75 51.32
CA LYS A 28 -32.73 9.46 51.80
C LYS A 28 -33.95 8.56 51.95
N VAL A 29 -34.14 7.59 51.07
CA VAL A 29 -35.19 6.56 51.21
C VAL A 29 -34.92 5.69 52.44
N GLU A 30 -33.68 5.24 52.64
CA GLU A 30 -33.30 4.44 53.82
C GLU A 30 -33.48 5.23 55.14
N GLU A 31 -33.15 6.52 55.16
CA GLU A 31 -33.42 7.41 56.30
C GLU A 31 -34.92 7.55 56.60
N LEU A 32 -35.75 7.80 55.57
CA LEU A 32 -37.20 7.96 55.73
C LEU A 32 -37.88 6.65 56.13
N GLU A 33 -37.42 5.51 55.61
CA GLU A 33 -37.92 4.19 56.02
C GLU A 33 -37.61 3.92 57.50
N ALA A 34 -36.39 4.24 57.96
CA ALA A 34 -36.02 4.13 59.36
C ALA A 34 -36.84 5.06 60.27
N GLU A 35 -37.11 6.28 59.82
CA GLU A 35 -37.96 7.25 60.53
C GLU A 35 -39.42 6.78 60.61
N VAL A 36 -39.95 6.22 59.51
CA VAL A 36 -41.28 5.59 59.47
C VAL A 36 -41.36 4.39 60.42
N GLU A 37 -40.32 3.56 60.52
CA GLU A 37 -40.29 2.45 61.50
C GLU A 37 -40.22 2.95 62.95
N ALA A 38 -39.42 3.98 63.24
CA ALA A 38 -39.33 4.58 64.56
C ALA A 38 -40.68 5.16 65.00
N SER A 39 -41.35 5.91 64.11
CA SER A 39 -42.68 6.47 64.33
C SER A 39 -43.76 5.38 64.50
N GLN A 40 -43.66 4.24 63.82
CA GLN A 40 -44.54 3.08 64.08
C GLN A 40 -44.41 2.54 65.49
N ARG A 41 -43.17 2.36 65.96
CA ARG A 41 -42.90 1.86 67.32
C ARG A 41 -43.43 2.84 68.36
N LEU A 42 -43.28 4.14 68.13
CA LEU A 42 -43.86 5.18 68.98
C LEU A 42 -45.39 5.13 68.99
N ALA A 43 -46.04 5.06 67.82
CA ALA A 43 -47.48 4.95 67.70
C ALA A 43 -48.03 3.68 68.39
N GLN A 44 -47.34 2.54 68.27
CA GLN A 44 -47.69 1.31 68.98
C GLN A 44 -47.60 1.47 70.50
N ARG A 45 -46.55 2.12 71.01
CA ARG A 45 -46.40 2.43 72.44
C ARG A 45 -47.51 3.36 72.93
N PHE A 46 -47.85 4.40 72.17
CA PHE A 46 -48.96 5.30 72.50
C PHE A 46 -50.30 4.58 72.49
N LYS A 47 -50.54 3.69 71.52
CA LYS A 47 -51.75 2.87 71.46
C LYS A 47 -51.86 1.94 72.68
N ALA A 48 -50.76 1.31 73.10
CA ALA A 48 -50.73 0.46 74.29
C ALA A 48 -51.02 1.28 75.57
N LYS A 49 -50.37 2.44 75.74
CA LYS A 49 -50.64 3.36 76.85
C LYS A 49 -52.10 3.85 76.87
N LEU A 50 -52.66 4.12 75.69
CA LEU A 50 -54.06 4.53 75.55
C LEU A 50 -55.03 3.42 75.95
N SER A 51 -54.72 2.15 75.63
CA SER A 51 -55.50 1.00 76.06
C SER A 51 -55.48 0.85 77.58
N SER A 52 -54.28 0.91 78.19
CA SER A 52 -54.12 0.86 79.66
C SER A 52 -54.90 1.98 80.36
N ALA A 53 -54.77 3.21 79.88
CA ALA A 53 -55.49 4.35 80.45
C ALA A 53 -57.02 4.25 80.26
N GLN A 54 -57.49 3.63 79.18
CA GLN A 54 -58.92 3.35 78.99
C GLN A 54 -59.44 2.28 79.93
N GLU A 55 -58.67 1.21 80.14
CA GLU A 55 -58.99 0.17 81.12
C GLU A 55 -59.03 0.75 82.54
N GLU A 56 -58.04 1.55 82.92
CA GLU A 56 -58.00 2.26 84.21
C GLU A 56 -59.19 3.21 84.38
N ALA A 57 -59.52 4.00 83.36
CA ALA A 57 -60.69 4.90 83.39
C ALA A 57 -62.01 4.12 83.52
N SER A 58 -62.14 2.96 82.86
CA SER A 58 -63.32 2.10 82.99
C SER A 58 -63.43 1.46 84.39
N ALA A 59 -62.32 1.02 84.96
CA ALA A 59 -62.27 0.47 86.32
C ALA A 59 -62.60 1.53 87.38
N ALA A 60 -62.16 2.78 87.17
CA ALA A 60 -62.52 3.91 88.02
C ALA A 60 -64.03 4.24 87.93
N GLU A 61 -64.61 4.17 86.73
CA GLU A 61 -66.06 4.34 86.53
C GLU A 61 -66.88 3.26 87.24
N ASP A 62 -66.47 1.99 87.15
CA ASP A 62 -67.10 0.88 87.89
C ASP A 62 -66.96 1.03 89.41
N ALA A 63 -65.85 1.58 89.91
CA ALA A 63 -65.67 1.90 91.32
C ALA A 63 -66.64 3.03 91.76
N LEU A 64 -66.76 4.10 90.97
CA LEU A 64 -67.72 5.18 91.21
C LEU A 64 -69.17 4.70 91.22
N ILE A 65 -69.55 3.78 90.33
CA ILE A 65 -70.90 3.18 90.32
C ILE A 65 -71.15 2.41 91.62
N ARG A 66 -70.17 1.61 92.08
CA ARG A 66 -70.26 0.88 93.35
C ARG A 66 -70.38 1.82 94.56
N GLU A 67 -69.59 2.89 94.59
CA GLU A 67 -69.64 3.90 95.67
C GLU A 67 -70.93 4.73 95.66
N ARG A 68 -71.49 5.02 94.48
CA ARG A 68 -72.82 5.64 94.39
C ARG A 68 -73.90 4.70 94.95
N GLY A 69 -73.78 3.40 94.72
CA GLY A 69 -74.69 2.38 95.25
C GLY A 69 -74.55 2.15 96.76
N SER A 70 -73.34 2.18 97.32
CA SER A 70 -73.09 2.16 98.78
C SER A 70 -73.66 3.42 99.44
N GLY A 71 -73.38 4.60 98.87
CA GLY A 71 -73.89 5.89 99.35
C GLY A 71 -75.41 5.99 99.27
N ALA A 72 -76.06 5.42 98.25
CA ALA A 72 -77.53 5.38 98.17
C ALA A 72 -78.13 4.55 99.31
N ARG A 73 -77.53 3.39 99.64
CA ARG A 73 -77.95 2.54 100.76
C ARG A 73 -77.77 3.24 102.11
N LEU A 74 -76.63 3.90 102.33
CA LEU A 74 -76.37 4.64 103.58
C LEU A 74 -77.28 5.86 103.73
N ARG A 75 -77.60 6.58 102.64
CA ARG A 75 -78.59 7.66 102.68
C ARG A 75 -79.98 7.16 103.05
N GLN A 76 -80.38 5.98 102.56
CA GLN A 76 -81.63 5.33 102.95
C GLN A 76 -81.61 4.96 104.44
N GLN A 77 -80.55 4.31 104.92
CA GLN A 77 -80.39 3.97 106.34
C GLN A 77 -80.39 5.21 107.25
N LEU A 78 -79.76 6.31 106.82
CA LEU A 78 -79.79 7.58 107.54
C LEU A 78 -81.21 8.17 107.60
N ALA A 79 -81.99 8.07 106.51
CA ALA A 79 -83.38 8.52 106.50
C ALA A 79 -84.26 7.67 107.43
N GLU A 80 -84.04 6.36 107.45
CA GLU A 80 -84.71 5.42 108.38
C GLU A 80 -84.33 5.72 109.84
N ALA A 81 -83.05 5.92 110.14
CA ALA A 81 -82.57 6.28 111.47
C ALA A 81 -83.09 7.66 111.93
N GLN A 82 -83.16 8.64 111.02
CA GLN A 82 -83.78 9.95 111.30
C GLN A 82 -85.27 9.81 111.63
N ALA A 83 -86.01 9.01 110.88
CA ALA A 83 -87.41 8.73 111.17
C ALA A 83 -87.59 8.02 112.52
N ALA A 84 -86.69 7.07 112.86
CA ALA A 84 -86.69 6.37 114.14
C ALA A 84 -86.42 7.31 115.33
N VAL A 85 -85.44 8.21 115.22
CA VAL A 85 -85.19 9.25 116.25
C VAL A 85 -86.42 10.14 116.45
N VAL A 86 -87.03 10.63 115.37
CA VAL A 86 -88.25 11.47 115.45
C VAL A 86 -89.42 10.70 116.07
N ALA A 87 -89.57 9.41 115.76
CA ALA A 87 -90.59 8.55 116.36
C ALA A 87 -90.33 8.32 117.85
N ALA A 88 -89.08 8.05 118.24
CA ALA A 88 -88.66 7.89 119.63
C ALA A 88 -88.88 9.17 120.45
N GLU A 89 -88.54 10.34 119.92
CA GLU A 89 -88.80 11.63 120.58
C GLU A 89 -90.30 11.89 120.77
N ARG A 90 -91.13 11.58 119.76
CA ARG A 90 -92.60 11.68 119.88
C ARG A 90 -93.14 10.75 120.96
N GLN A 91 -92.68 9.50 120.97
CA GLN A 91 -93.07 8.52 121.99
C GLN A 91 -92.61 8.97 123.38
N GLN A 92 -91.40 9.50 123.52
CA GLN A 92 -90.89 10.05 124.78
C GLN A 92 -91.75 11.23 125.26
N ARG A 93 -92.13 12.16 124.38
CA ARG A 93 -93.04 13.27 124.73
C ARG A 93 -94.41 12.76 125.18
N GLN A 94 -94.97 11.76 124.50
CA GLN A 94 -96.23 11.14 124.89
C GLN A 94 -96.13 10.43 126.25
N GLN A 95 -95.06 9.67 126.49
CA GLN A 95 -94.82 9.00 127.77
C GLN A 95 -94.54 9.99 128.90
N HIS A 96 -93.83 11.09 128.63
CA HIS A 96 -93.61 12.16 129.59
C HIS A 96 -94.92 12.87 129.95
N ALA A 97 -95.78 13.14 128.97
CA ALA A 97 -97.11 13.69 129.21
C ALA A 97 -97.99 12.73 130.03
N LEU A 98 -97.97 11.43 129.73
CA LEU A 98 -98.64 10.39 130.53
C LEU A 98 -98.07 10.34 131.95
N MET A 99 -96.75 10.42 132.12
CA MET A 99 -96.07 10.48 133.42
C MET A 99 -96.44 11.73 134.22
N GLN A 100 -96.57 12.89 133.57
CA GLN A 100 -97.03 14.12 134.22
C GLN A 100 -98.49 13.97 134.69
N HIS A 101 -99.37 13.41 133.85
CA HIS A 101 -100.76 13.15 134.22
C HIS A 101 -100.89 12.11 135.35
N GLN A 102 -100.22 10.96 135.23
CA GLN A 102 -100.24 9.90 136.24
C GLN A 102 -99.52 10.32 137.53
N GLY A 103 -98.46 11.13 137.43
CA GLY A 103 -97.77 11.73 138.57
C GLY A 103 -98.69 12.65 139.37
N LEU A 104 -99.46 13.51 138.69
CA LEU A 104 -100.48 14.37 139.30
C LEU A 104 -101.63 13.55 139.92
N GLU A 105 -102.08 12.47 139.26
CA GLU A 105 -103.10 11.55 139.81
C GLU A 105 -102.61 10.79 141.04
N ILE A 106 -101.35 10.33 141.04
CA ILE A 106 -100.71 9.65 142.16
C ILE A 106 -100.45 10.62 143.32
N GLU A 107 -100.01 11.85 143.05
CA GLU A 107 -99.83 12.91 144.07
C GLU A 107 -101.17 13.30 144.70
N GLY A 108 -102.23 13.48 143.90
CA GLY A 108 -103.59 13.72 144.42
C GLY A 108 -104.18 12.54 145.19
N SER A 109 -103.77 11.30 144.88
CA SER A 109 -104.19 10.09 145.61
C SER A 109 -103.34 9.81 146.87
N ARG A 110 -102.14 10.39 146.95
CA ARG A 110 -101.21 10.27 148.07
C ARG A 110 -101.73 10.95 149.34
N ASP A 111 -102.49 12.02 149.16
CA ASP A 111 -103.13 12.77 150.25
C ASP A 111 -104.32 12.03 150.89
N GLY A 112 -104.77 10.90 150.32
CA GLY A 112 -105.96 10.16 150.79
C GLY A 112 -105.77 8.69 151.21
N LEU A 113 -104.59 8.07 151.00
CA LEU A 113 -104.40 6.61 151.17
C LEU A 113 -103.28 6.26 152.15
N ALA A 114 -103.64 5.75 153.33
CA ALA A 114 -102.69 5.25 154.33
C ALA A 114 -102.21 3.82 154.02
N GLY A 115 -100.88 3.62 153.97
CA GLY A 115 -100.22 2.31 154.05
C GLY A 115 -99.88 1.65 152.72
N ARG A 116 -100.71 0.70 152.24
CA ARG A 116 -100.36 -0.17 151.09
C ARG A 116 -100.47 0.53 149.73
N GLY A 117 -101.46 1.41 149.53
CA GLY A 117 -101.65 2.14 148.27
C GLY A 117 -100.50 3.10 147.93
N ALA A 118 -99.87 3.70 148.95
CA ALA A 118 -98.72 4.59 148.75
C ALA A 118 -97.45 3.84 148.31
N ALA A 119 -97.25 2.59 148.78
CA ALA A 119 -96.13 1.75 148.38
C ALA A 119 -96.29 1.24 146.94
N ASP A 120 -97.51 0.84 146.55
CA ASP A 120 -97.83 0.43 145.19
C ASP A 120 -97.70 1.59 144.20
N ALA A 121 -98.17 2.79 144.57
CA ALA A 121 -98.03 4.00 143.76
C ALA A 121 -96.55 4.44 143.62
N GLN A 122 -95.75 4.33 144.69
CA GLN A 122 -94.31 4.59 144.62
C GLN A 122 -93.58 3.56 143.74
N ALA A 123 -93.95 2.28 143.82
CA ALA A 123 -93.39 1.24 142.95
C ALA A 123 -93.77 1.45 141.48
N GLN A 124 -94.99 1.91 141.20
CA GLN A 124 -95.43 2.31 139.86
C GLN A 124 -94.62 3.51 139.34
N LEU A 125 -94.44 4.55 140.15
CA LEU A 125 -93.61 5.72 139.82
C LEU A 125 -92.17 5.31 139.49
N THR A 126 -91.55 4.44 140.30
CA THR A 126 -90.18 3.95 140.05
C THR A 126 -90.09 3.11 138.77
N ARG A 127 -91.10 2.27 138.47
CA ARG A 127 -91.15 1.52 137.20
C ARG A 127 -91.25 2.46 136.01
N LEU A 128 -92.07 3.50 136.10
CA LEU A 128 -92.22 4.50 135.03
C LEU A 128 -90.93 5.33 134.86
N GLN A 129 -90.28 5.73 135.96
CA GLN A 129 -88.96 6.41 135.90
C GLN A 129 -87.89 5.53 135.25
N GLN A 130 -87.87 4.22 135.55
CA GLN A 130 -86.96 3.27 134.88
C GLN A 130 -87.29 3.11 133.39
N GLN A 131 -88.57 3.12 133.00
CA GLN A 131 -88.97 3.09 131.60
C GLN A 131 -88.55 4.36 130.85
N VAL A 132 -88.73 5.55 131.44
CA VAL A 132 -88.27 6.82 130.87
C VAL A 132 -86.75 6.84 130.73
N ALA A 133 -86.01 6.39 131.76
CA ALA A 133 -84.55 6.31 131.69
C ALA A 133 -84.07 5.33 130.60
N ARG A 134 -84.73 4.19 130.42
CA ARG A 134 -84.44 3.24 129.32
C ARG A 134 -84.73 3.85 127.95
N GLN A 135 -85.83 4.60 127.81
CA GLN A 135 -86.16 5.28 126.56
C GLN A 135 -85.20 6.44 126.25
N GLN A 136 -84.75 7.16 127.28
CA GLN A 136 -83.68 8.16 127.13
C GLN A 136 -82.36 7.54 126.67
N ALA A 137 -81.97 6.39 127.23
CA ALA A 137 -80.78 5.66 126.80
C ALA A 137 -80.90 5.20 125.33
N LEU A 138 -82.03 4.59 124.95
CA LEU A 138 -82.30 4.19 123.56
C LEU A 138 -82.29 5.39 122.59
N SER A 139 -82.84 6.54 123.01
CA SER A 139 -82.81 7.75 122.18
C SER A 139 -81.39 8.31 121.99
N ALA A 140 -80.53 8.19 122.99
CA ALA A 140 -79.13 8.60 122.91
C ALA A 140 -78.34 7.67 121.98
N GLU A 141 -78.54 6.35 122.08
CA GLU A 141 -77.95 5.35 121.17
C GLU A 141 -78.35 5.62 119.71
N LEU A 142 -79.63 5.85 119.44
CA LEU A 142 -80.12 6.19 118.08
C LEU A 142 -79.54 7.51 117.55
N LEU A 143 -79.30 8.50 118.43
CA LEU A 143 -78.69 9.76 118.04
C LEU A 143 -77.21 9.57 117.69
N GLU A 144 -76.48 8.76 118.45
CA GLU A 144 -75.09 8.39 118.14
C GLU A 144 -75.00 7.62 116.80
N GLU A 145 -75.87 6.63 116.58
CA GLU A 145 -75.96 5.92 115.30
C GLU A 145 -76.26 6.87 114.13
N GLN A 146 -77.19 7.82 114.30
CA GLN A 146 -77.48 8.85 113.30
C GLN A 146 -76.25 9.73 113.00
N GLN A 147 -75.49 10.14 114.03
CA GLN A 147 -74.28 10.94 113.85
C GLN A 147 -73.18 10.16 113.12
N GLN A 148 -72.99 8.87 113.48
CA GLN A 148 -72.05 7.99 112.79
C GLN A 148 -72.44 7.81 111.31
N LEU A 149 -73.72 7.55 111.02
CA LEU A 149 -74.20 7.44 109.63
C LEU A 149 -74.04 8.75 108.85
N ARG A 150 -74.23 9.91 109.47
CA ARG A 150 -73.96 11.23 108.84
C ARG A 150 -72.50 11.40 108.48
N LEU A 151 -71.59 11.06 109.40
CA LEU A 151 -70.15 11.12 109.15
C LEU A 151 -69.77 10.19 107.99
N GLN A 152 -70.23 8.94 108.01
CA GLN A 152 -70.00 7.98 106.92
C GLN A 152 -70.52 8.50 105.57
N CYS A 153 -71.73 9.07 105.53
CA CYS A 153 -72.28 9.67 104.31
C CYS A 153 -71.43 10.85 103.80
N SER A 154 -70.90 11.68 104.70
CA SER A 154 -70.03 12.80 104.35
C SER A 154 -68.67 12.34 103.79
N THR A 155 -68.09 11.29 104.37
CA THR A 155 -66.83 10.70 103.91
C THR A 155 -66.99 10.08 102.52
N LEU A 156 -68.04 9.28 102.31
CA LEU A 156 -68.32 8.69 101.00
C LEU A 156 -68.61 9.75 99.93
N ARG A 157 -69.29 10.84 100.29
CA ARG A 157 -69.53 11.95 99.36
C ARG A 157 -68.22 12.58 98.89
N ARG A 158 -67.30 12.85 99.82
CA ARG A 158 -65.98 13.40 99.50
C ARG A 158 -65.17 12.44 98.63
N GLN A 159 -65.15 11.16 98.97
CA GLN A 159 -64.48 10.12 98.15
C GLN A 159 -65.07 10.03 96.73
N ALA A 160 -66.39 10.16 96.59
CA ALA A 160 -67.03 10.19 95.27
C ALA A 160 -66.73 11.46 94.47
N GLU A 161 -66.60 12.62 95.14
CA GLU A 161 -66.18 13.89 94.52
C GLU A 161 -64.71 13.80 94.05
N ASP A 162 -63.81 13.30 94.89
CA ASP A 162 -62.38 13.10 94.57
C ASP A 162 -62.23 12.12 93.39
N ALA A 163 -62.89 10.95 93.43
CA ALA A 163 -62.87 9.97 92.34
C ALA A 163 -63.49 10.51 91.05
N SER A 164 -64.50 11.39 91.12
CA SER A 164 -65.06 12.05 89.93
C SER A 164 -64.09 13.05 89.30
N GLN A 165 -63.28 13.75 90.10
CA GLN A 165 -62.24 14.65 89.60
C GLN A 165 -61.11 13.86 88.95
N GLU A 166 -60.69 12.74 89.56
CA GLU A 166 -59.71 11.81 88.97
C GLU A 166 -60.19 11.24 87.64
N GLN A 167 -61.46 10.83 87.54
CA GLN A 167 -62.06 10.37 86.27
C GLN A 167 -62.01 11.45 85.18
N GLN A 168 -62.34 12.70 85.52
CA GLN A 168 -62.29 13.82 84.55
C GLN A 168 -60.86 14.12 84.10
N ALA A 169 -59.88 14.10 85.01
CA ALA A 169 -58.47 14.28 84.67
C ALA A 169 -57.98 13.15 83.74
N ALA A 170 -58.28 11.90 84.07
CA ALA A 170 -57.94 10.74 83.23
C ALA A 170 -58.58 10.82 81.83
N GLN A 171 -59.84 11.25 81.74
CA GLN A 171 -60.51 11.45 80.45
C GLN A 171 -59.84 12.54 79.60
N GLN A 172 -59.42 13.65 80.23
CA GLN A 172 -58.68 14.71 79.54
C GLN A 172 -57.33 14.20 79.02
N GLU A 173 -56.58 13.47 79.84
CA GLU A 173 -55.30 12.85 79.42
C GLU A 173 -55.48 11.87 78.27
N VAL A 174 -56.51 11.00 78.32
CA VAL A 174 -56.85 10.09 77.21
C VAL A 174 -57.19 10.88 75.95
N SER A 175 -57.90 12.01 76.05
CA SER A 175 -58.24 12.84 74.90
C SER A 175 -57.01 13.51 74.25
N LEU A 176 -56.07 13.99 75.06
CA LEU A 176 -54.81 14.56 74.60
C LEU A 176 -53.92 13.49 73.96
N ALA A 177 -53.82 12.32 74.59
CA ALA A 177 -53.09 11.18 74.05
C ALA A 177 -53.67 10.69 72.72
N ARG A 178 -55.01 10.70 72.55
CA ARG A 178 -55.66 10.39 71.26
C ARG A 178 -55.29 11.39 70.17
N ARG A 179 -55.31 12.69 70.47
CA ARG A 179 -54.94 13.74 69.50
C ARG A 179 -53.46 13.63 69.09
N ALA A 180 -52.57 13.43 70.07
CA ALA A 180 -51.15 13.22 69.79
C ALA A 180 -50.91 11.97 68.92
N LEU A 181 -51.63 10.87 69.20
CA LEU A 181 -51.55 9.67 68.35
C LEU A 181 -52.05 9.93 66.93
N GLN A 182 -53.13 10.71 66.75
CA GLN A 182 -53.63 11.09 65.43
C GLN A 182 -52.61 11.92 64.65
N GLN A 183 -51.91 12.86 65.30
CA GLN A 183 -50.85 13.66 64.69
C GLN A 183 -49.69 12.78 64.22
N VAL A 184 -49.18 11.89 65.08
CA VAL A 184 -48.09 10.96 64.72
C VAL A 184 -48.49 10.06 63.55
N VAL A 185 -49.74 9.59 63.51
CA VAL A 185 -50.22 8.77 62.39
C VAL A 185 -50.31 9.57 61.08
N ALA A 186 -50.72 10.84 61.13
CA ALA A 186 -50.76 11.70 59.94
C ALA A 186 -49.35 11.99 59.41
N GLU A 187 -48.42 12.39 60.27
CA GLU A 187 -47.00 12.60 59.91
C GLU A 187 -46.38 11.34 59.31
N GLN A 188 -46.72 10.16 59.86
CA GLN A 188 -46.26 8.88 59.33
C GLN A 188 -46.81 8.59 57.92
N GLN A 189 -48.05 8.97 57.62
CA GLN A 189 -48.63 8.79 56.29
C GLN A 189 -47.99 9.71 55.26
N GLU A 190 -47.71 10.96 55.63
CA GLU A 190 -46.98 11.92 54.79
C GLU A 190 -45.57 11.42 54.48
N ALA A 191 -44.80 11.01 55.51
CA ALA A 191 -43.46 10.45 55.33
C ALA A 191 -43.46 9.20 54.43
N ARG A 192 -44.49 8.34 54.53
CA ARG A 192 -44.64 7.18 53.63
C ARG A 192 -44.93 7.57 52.19
N ALA A 193 -45.76 8.59 51.96
CA ALA A 193 -46.06 9.08 50.63
C ALA A 193 -44.81 9.70 49.98
N GLU A 194 -44.03 10.48 50.74
CA GLU A 194 -42.75 11.03 50.31
C GLU A 194 -41.75 9.92 49.96
N ALA A 195 -41.59 8.92 50.83
CA ALA A 195 -40.71 7.78 50.58
C ALA A 195 -41.11 7.02 49.30
N SER A 196 -42.40 6.79 49.07
CA SER A 196 -42.91 6.18 47.83
C SER A 196 -42.56 7.02 46.60
N SER A 197 -42.76 8.33 46.65
CA SER A 197 -42.44 9.23 45.53
C SER A 197 -40.95 9.25 45.20
N LEU A 198 -40.08 9.21 46.22
CA LEU A 198 -38.63 9.15 46.05
C LEU A 198 -38.17 7.80 45.51
N ALA A 199 -38.83 6.71 45.90
CA ALA A 199 -38.58 5.38 45.35
C ALA A 199 -38.94 5.31 43.86
N ASP A 200 -40.08 5.88 43.45
CA ASP A 200 -40.50 5.97 42.05
C ASP A 200 -39.54 6.84 41.23
N ALA A 201 -39.12 8.00 41.77
CA ALA A 201 -38.13 8.87 41.14
C ALA A 201 -36.78 8.14 40.95
N ARG A 202 -36.33 7.41 41.97
CA ARG A 202 -35.12 6.58 41.87
C ARG A 202 -35.26 5.48 40.80
N ALA A 203 -36.40 4.83 40.71
CA ALA A 203 -36.65 3.80 39.70
C ALA A 203 -36.64 4.39 38.28
N ALA A 204 -37.21 5.59 38.09
CA ALA A 204 -37.17 6.31 36.82
C ALA A 204 -35.71 6.66 36.42
N GLU A 205 -34.89 7.11 37.37
CA GLU A 205 -33.50 7.46 37.11
C GLU A 205 -32.65 6.22 36.80
N GLN A 206 -32.90 5.09 37.47
CA GLN A 206 -32.26 3.81 37.12
C GLN A 206 -32.61 3.33 35.70
N ARG A 207 -33.85 3.54 35.24
CA ARG A 207 -34.24 3.24 33.86
C ARG A 207 -33.48 4.14 32.88
N ARG A 208 -33.39 5.44 33.13
CA ARG A 208 -32.60 6.38 32.31
C ARG A 208 -31.13 5.99 32.22
N LEU A 209 -30.50 5.61 33.34
CA LEU A 209 -29.13 5.12 33.34
C LEU A 209 -28.96 3.84 32.52
N THR A 210 -29.95 2.94 32.55
CA THR A 210 -29.95 1.70 31.76
C THR A 210 -30.08 2.01 30.26
N ASP A 211 -31.00 2.89 29.90
CA ASP A 211 -31.17 3.36 28.52
C ASP A 211 -29.90 4.05 28.01
N LEU A 212 -29.33 4.97 28.80
CA LEU A 212 -28.08 5.65 28.46
C LEU A 212 -26.94 4.65 28.25
N ARG A 213 -26.82 3.63 29.10
CA ARG A 213 -25.81 2.57 28.94
C ARG A 213 -26.00 1.80 27.63
N SER A 214 -27.23 1.45 27.29
CA SER A 214 -27.53 0.80 26.00
C SER A 214 -27.17 1.69 24.81
N THR A 215 -27.43 3.00 24.89
CA THR A 215 -27.05 3.94 23.83
C THR A 215 -25.53 4.08 23.73
N MET A 216 -24.80 4.08 24.85
CA MET A 216 -23.34 4.06 24.84
C MET A 216 -22.79 2.78 24.20
N ASP A 217 -23.36 1.61 24.49
CA ASP A 217 -22.95 0.34 23.89
C ASP A 217 -23.18 0.34 22.36
N THR A 218 -24.31 0.87 21.90
CA THR A 218 -24.57 1.01 20.44
C THR A 218 -23.62 1.99 19.77
N VAL A 219 -23.30 3.13 20.41
CA VAL A 219 -22.29 4.08 19.91
C VAL A 219 -20.91 3.43 19.87
N ALA A 220 -20.53 2.67 20.90
CA ALA A 220 -19.25 1.95 20.93
C ALA A 220 -19.15 0.93 19.79
N ALA A 221 -20.23 0.18 19.52
CA ALA A 221 -20.29 -0.74 18.38
C ALA A 221 -20.15 -0.01 17.04
N ALA A 222 -20.84 1.13 16.87
CA ALA A 222 -20.74 1.95 15.66
C ALA A 222 -19.32 2.53 15.47
N VAL A 223 -18.65 2.95 16.54
CA VAL A 223 -17.24 3.39 16.51
C VAL A 223 -16.32 2.24 16.09
N ALA A 224 -16.49 1.04 16.66
CA ALA A 224 -15.71 -0.13 16.28
C ALA A 224 -15.89 -0.50 14.80
N GLN A 225 -17.13 -0.49 14.30
CA GLN A 225 -17.41 -0.73 12.88
C GLN A 225 -16.76 0.34 11.99
N ARG A 226 -16.84 1.61 12.38
CA ARG A 226 -16.20 2.71 11.64
C ARG A 226 -14.68 2.56 11.62
N GLN A 227 -14.06 2.17 12.73
CA GLN A 227 -12.63 1.90 12.79
C GLN A 227 -12.24 0.74 11.85
N HIS A 228 -12.99 -0.36 11.88
CA HIS A 228 -12.75 -1.49 10.99
C HIS A 228 -12.82 -1.09 9.50
N THR A 229 -13.84 -0.31 9.12
CA THR A 229 -13.94 0.21 7.75
C THR A 229 -12.82 1.16 7.38
N GLN A 230 -12.36 2.02 8.30
CA GLN A 230 -11.19 2.88 8.08
C GLN A 230 -9.91 2.07 7.89
N ASP A 231 -9.67 1.05 8.72
CA ASP A 231 -8.51 0.17 8.61
C ASP A 231 -8.53 -0.60 7.27
N SER A 232 -9.70 -1.07 6.86
CA SER A 232 -9.90 -1.71 5.54
C SER A 232 -9.60 -0.74 4.39
N MET A 233 -10.07 0.51 4.46
CA MET A 233 -9.77 1.52 3.45
C MET A 233 -8.28 1.88 3.43
N ALA A 234 -7.62 1.99 4.60
CA ALA A 234 -6.19 2.25 4.70
C ALA A 234 -5.35 1.09 4.14
N GLN A 235 -5.81 -0.15 4.29
CA GLN A 235 -5.17 -1.29 3.64
C GLN A 235 -5.33 -1.23 2.11
N LYS A 236 -6.55 -0.99 1.61
CA LYS A 236 -6.79 -0.84 0.17
C LYS A 236 -5.97 0.30 -0.45
N LEU A 237 -5.80 1.41 0.27
CA LEU A 237 -4.97 2.53 -0.17
C LEU A 237 -3.49 2.12 -0.27
N ARG A 238 -2.97 1.40 0.74
CA ARG A 238 -1.60 0.87 0.72
C ARG A 238 -1.39 -0.11 -0.45
N ASP A 239 -2.34 -1.00 -0.70
CA ASP A 239 -2.26 -1.94 -1.81
C ASP A 239 -2.27 -1.21 -3.16
N ALA A 240 -3.14 -0.19 -3.31
CA ALA A 240 -3.18 0.65 -4.51
C ALA A 240 -1.89 1.46 -4.72
N GLU A 241 -1.30 2.01 -3.65
CA GLU A 241 0.00 2.69 -3.70
C GLU A 241 1.13 1.74 -4.14
N GLN A 242 1.12 0.49 -3.67
CA GLN A 242 2.07 -0.53 -4.11
C GLN A 242 1.89 -0.88 -5.59
N GLN A 243 0.64 -1.04 -6.04
CA GLN A 243 0.34 -1.28 -7.46
C GLN A 243 0.82 -0.12 -8.34
N LEU A 244 0.60 1.12 -7.91
CA LEU A 244 1.08 2.31 -8.65
C LEU A 244 2.61 2.32 -8.76
N LYS A 245 3.32 2.01 -7.66
CA LYS A 245 4.80 1.90 -7.68
C LYS A 245 5.27 0.81 -8.64
N ALA A 246 4.61 -0.35 -8.66
CA ALA A 246 4.94 -1.44 -9.58
C ALA A 246 4.73 -1.03 -11.05
N VAL A 247 3.60 -0.39 -11.37
CA VAL A 247 3.33 0.12 -12.72
C VAL A 247 4.35 1.19 -13.12
N GLN A 248 4.76 2.04 -12.20
CA GLN A 248 5.77 3.07 -12.46
C GLN A 248 7.14 2.47 -12.75
N GLN A 249 7.56 1.45 -12.00
CA GLN A 249 8.78 0.68 -12.29
C GLN A 249 8.71 -0.01 -13.65
N GLN A 250 7.57 -0.60 -14.00
CA GLN A 250 7.38 -1.21 -15.32
C GLN A 250 7.48 -0.17 -16.45
N LYS A 251 6.90 1.02 -16.26
CA LYS A 251 7.04 2.13 -17.20
C LYS A 251 8.49 2.56 -17.38
N GLU A 252 9.23 2.71 -16.29
CA GLU A 252 10.65 3.08 -16.31
C GLU A 252 11.50 2.01 -17.02
N ALA A 253 11.28 0.73 -16.71
CA ALA A 253 11.93 -0.38 -17.40
C ALA A 253 11.64 -0.38 -18.90
N ALA A 254 10.37 -0.22 -19.30
CA ALA A 254 9.97 -0.13 -20.70
C ALA A 254 10.59 1.08 -21.40
N ALA A 255 10.69 2.23 -20.73
CA ALA A 255 11.36 3.41 -21.28
C ALA A 255 12.85 3.16 -21.55
N HIS A 256 13.54 2.49 -20.63
CA HIS A 256 14.94 2.09 -20.85
C HIS A 256 15.08 1.07 -21.99
N GLU A 257 14.16 0.13 -22.11
CA GLU A 257 14.16 -0.85 -23.20
C GLU A 257 13.95 -0.18 -24.56
N VAL A 258 13.00 0.76 -24.66
CA VAL A 258 12.79 1.57 -25.88
C VAL A 258 14.05 2.35 -26.24
N GLN A 259 14.67 3.03 -25.27
CA GLN A 259 15.91 3.78 -25.49
C GLN A 259 17.05 2.88 -26.00
N HIS A 260 17.20 1.69 -25.43
CA HIS A 260 18.18 0.70 -25.88
C HIS A 260 17.89 0.23 -27.31
N LEU A 261 16.63 -0.07 -27.62
CA LEU A 261 16.24 -0.48 -28.98
C LEU A 261 16.49 0.63 -30.01
N GLU A 262 16.22 1.89 -29.68
CA GLU A 262 16.56 3.03 -30.55
C GLU A 262 18.06 3.12 -30.80
N GLN A 263 18.90 2.97 -29.77
CA GLN A 263 20.36 2.94 -29.92
C GLN A 263 20.82 1.79 -30.81
N VAL A 264 20.25 0.59 -30.64
CA VAL A 264 20.57 -0.57 -31.48
C VAL A 264 20.13 -0.35 -32.92
N GLN A 265 18.96 0.23 -33.15
CA GLN A 265 18.47 0.56 -34.50
C GLN A 265 19.36 1.60 -35.18
N GLU A 266 19.77 2.64 -34.44
CA GLU A 266 20.68 3.66 -34.97
C GLU A 266 22.06 3.08 -35.27
N ALA A 267 22.61 2.23 -34.38
CA ALA A 267 23.85 1.52 -34.65
C ALA A 267 23.76 0.65 -35.91
N LYS A 268 22.65 -0.08 -36.12
CA LYS A 268 22.41 -0.85 -37.33
C LYS A 268 22.32 0.03 -38.58
N ARG A 269 21.63 1.17 -38.51
CA ARG A 269 21.56 2.15 -39.61
C ARG A 269 22.95 2.66 -39.98
N VAL A 270 23.74 3.07 -38.99
CA VAL A 270 25.12 3.52 -39.19
C VAL A 270 25.98 2.40 -39.79
N GLN A 271 25.83 1.16 -39.32
CA GLN A 271 26.53 0.01 -39.88
C GLN A 271 26.19 -0.20 -41.37
N HIS A 272 24.90 -0.23 -41.73
CA HIS A 272 24.49 -0.39 -43.13
C HIS A 272 24.99 0.75 -44.02
N LEU A 273 24.95 2.00 -43.53
CA LEU A 273 25.51 3.14 -44.26
C LEU A 273 27.03 3.01 -44.43
N ALA A 274 27.74 2.56 -43.40
CA ALA A 274 29.18 2.32 -43.46
C ALA A 274 29.53 1.19 -44.45
N GLU A 275 28.77 0.09 -44.46
CA GLU A 275 28.93 -1.00 -45.43
C GLU A 275 28.66 -0.53 -46.86
N ALA A 276 27.59 0.23 -47.09
CA ALA A 276 27.30 0.82 -48.39
C ALA A 276 28.41 1.78 -48.85
N ALA A 277 28.93 2.61 -47.96
CA ALA A 277 30.06 3.49 -48.25
C ALA A 277 31.34 2.71 -48.59
N ARG A 278 31.60 1.60 -47.90
CA ARG A 278 32.73 0.69 -48.22
C ARG A 278 32.60 0.08 -49.61
N TRP A 279 31.42 -0.44 -49.96
CA TRP A 279 31.16 -0.97 -51.30
C TRP A 279 31.32 0.09 -52.39
N LYS A 280 30.83 1.31 -52.14
CA LYS A 280 30.99 2.42 -53.08
C LYS A 280 32.45 2.78 -53.30
N LEU A 281 33.23 2.93 -52.22
CA LEU A 281 34.66 3.22 -52.30
C LEU A 281 35.43 2.10 -53.03
N ALA A 282 35.13 0.83 -52.73
CA ALA A 282 35.75 -0.31 -53.40
C ALA A 282 35.40 -0.34 -54.91
N SER A 283 34.16 -0.02 -55.27
CA SER A 283 33.74 0.10 -56.67
C SER A 283 34.44 1.24 -57.39
N GLU A 284 34.58 2.41 -56.74
CA GLU A 284 35.31 3.56 -57.30
C GLU A 284 36.80 3.25 -57.49
N GLN A 285 37.42 2.55 -56.54
CA GLN A 285 38.80 2.07 -56.65
C GLN A 285 38.98 1.09 -57.82
N HIS A 286 38.08 0.11 -57.95
CA HIS A 286 38.15 -0.85 -59.06
C HIS A 286 37.94 -0.17 -60.42
N ALA A 287 37.04 0.82 -60.50
CA ALA A 287 36.86 1.63 -61.71
C ALA A 287 38.15 2.41 -62.05
N ALA A 288 38.82 3.01 -61.07
CA ALA A 288 40.10 3.69 -61.28
C ALA A 288 41.23 2.73 -61.71
N GLU A 289 41.27 1.52 -61.16
CA GLU A 289 42.22 0.48 -61.59
C GLU A 289 41.99 0.04 -63.04
N LEU A 290 40.73 -0.17 -63.44
CA LEU A 290 40.37 -0.50 -64.82
C LEU A 290 40.74 0.62 -65.79
N GLN A 291 40.47 1.87 -65.43
CA GLN A 291 40.91 3.03 -66.22
C GLN A 291 42.43 3.06 -66.38
N ALA A 292 43.19 2.86 -65.30
CA ALA A 292 44.65 2.81 -65.36
C ALA A 292 45.18 1.63 -66.21
N GLN A 293 44.50 0.48 -66.19
CA GLN A 293 44.82 -0.64 -67.07
C GLN A 293 44.53 -0.32 -68.53
N GLU A 294 43.40 0.33 -68.83
CA GLU A 294 43.05 0.75 -70.18
C GLU A 294 44.06 1.75 -70.72
N GLU A 295 44.44 2.78 -69.94
CA GLU A 295 45.47 3.74 -70.32
C GLU A 295 46.82 3.06 -70.61
N ARG A 296 47.24 2.10 -69.77
CA ARG A 296 48.46 1.30 -70.01
C ARG A 296 48.35 0.48 -71.29
N ALA A 297 47.22 -0.17 -71.52
CA ALA A 297 46.98 -0.96 -72.73
C ALA A 297 46.96 -0.08 -73.99
N GLN A 298 46.39 1.13 -73.92
CA GLN A 298 46.42 2.12 -74.99
C GLN A 298 47.85 2.58 -75.28
N GLN A 299 48.66 2.86 -74.24
CA GLN A 299 50.08 3.20 -74.42
C GLN A 299 50.87 2.06 -75.06
N GLN A 300 50.65 0.81 -74.64
CA GLN A 300 51.25 -0.37 -75.25
C GLN A 300 50.83 -0.52 -76.72
N LEU A 301 49.55 -0.32 -77.04
CA LEU A 301 49.06 -0.35 -78.41
C LEU A 301 49.76 0.71 -79.28
N GLN A 302 49.92 1.93 -78.78
CA GLN A 302 50.64 2.99 -79.49
C GLN A 302 52.11 2.63 -79.72
N GLN A 303 52.79 2.01 -78.73
CA GLN A 303 54.15 1.51 -78.89
C GLN A 303 54.25 0.45 -79.98
N VAL A 304 53.38 -0.57 -79.94
CA VAL A 304 53.34 -1.62 -80.97
C VAL A 304 53.04 -1.05 -82.36
N GLN A 305 52.14 -0.07 -82.47
CA GLN A 305 51.89 0.61 -83.74
C GLN A 305 53.14 1.32 -84.28
N ALA A 306 53.88 2.03 -83.42
CA ALA A 306 55.14 2.67 -83.80
C ALA A 306 56.20 1.65 -84.24
N GLU A 307 56.31 0.52 -83.53
CA GLU A 307 57.22 -0.58 -83.92
C GLU A 307 56.85 -1.18 -85.29
N ILE A 308 55.56 -1.36 -85.58
CA ILE A 308 55.08 -1.82 -86.89
C ILE A 308 55.43 -0.81 -87.99
N GLU A 309 55.27 0.48 -87.75
CA GLU A 309 55.65 1.53 -88.70
C GLU A 309 57.15 1.52 -88.98
N GLN A 310 57.99 1.38 -87.95
CA GLN A 310 59.44 1.24 -88.12
C GLN A 310 59.80 -0.02 -88.92
N ALA A 311 59.20 -1.16 -88.60
CA ALA A 311 59.42 -2.40 -89.34
C ALA A 311 59.00 -2.28 -90.82
N ARG A 312 57.90 -1.57 -91.13
CA ARG A 312 57.50 -1.28 -92.51
C ARG A 312 58.52 -0.42 -93.25
N GLN A 313 59.08 0.61 -92.61
CA GLN A 313 60.11 1.45 -93.21
C GLN A 313 61.39 0.65 -93.50
N GLN A 314 61.83 -0.20 -92.56
CA GLN A 314 62.96 -1.11 -92.76
C GLN A 314 62.71 -2.07 -93.93
N LEU A 315 61.50 -2.63 -94.03
CA LEU A 315 61.14 -3.54 -95.11
C LEU A 315 61.15 -2.84 -96.48
N GLN A 316 60.71 -1.58 -96.55
CA GLN A 316 60.85 -0.75 -97.76
C GLN A 316 62.33 -0.54 -98.13
N GLN A 317 63.19 -0.20 -97.17
CA GLN A 317 64.63 -0.02 -97.43
C GLN A 317 65.28 -1.27 -98.02
N ILE A 318 64.98 -2.45 -97.44
CA ILE A 318 65.48 -3.74 -97.94
C ILE A 318 64.98 -4.02 -99.36
N GLN A 319 63.73 -3.64 -99.69
CA GLN A 319 63.21 -3.78 -101.04
C GLN A 319 63.98 -2.92 -102.04
N THR A 320 64.27 -1.66 -101.71
CA THR A 320 65.06 -0.77 -102.57
C THR A 320 66.50 -1.29 -102.75
N GLU A 321 67.13 -1.78 -101.69
CA GLU A 321 68.47 -2.40 -101.77
C GLU A 321 68.46 -3.65 -102.67
N ARG A 322 67.41 -4.47 -102.58
CA ARG A 322 67.24 -5.64 -103.46
C ARG A 322 67.11 -5.25 -104.93
N GLU A 323 66.36 -4.19 -105.24
CA GLU A 323 66.22 -3.67 -106.60
C GLU A 323 67.55 -3.13 -107.15
N GLN A 324 68.32 -2.41 -106.33
CA GLN A 324 69.66 -1.94 -106.71
C GLN A 324 70.62 -3.10 -107.00
N LEU A 325 70.63 -4.14 -106.16
CA LEU A 325 71.44 -5.33 -106.38
C LEU A 325 71.03 -6.08 -107.66
N GLN A 326 69.73 -6.14 -107.98
CA GLN A 326 69.27 -6.70 -109.25
C GLN A 326 69.76 -5.92 -110.47
N GLN A 327 69.77 -4.58 -110.41
CA GLN A 327 70.31 -3.75 -111.49
C GLN A 327 71.82 -3.98 -111.67
N GLN A 328 72.59 -4.04 -110.57
CA GLN A 328 74.01 -4.37 -110.61
C GLN A 328 74.27 -5.75 -111.23
N LEU A 329 73.45 -6.75 -110.91
CA LEU A 329 73.57 -8.09 -111.50
C LEU A 329 73.35 -8.08 -113.02
N GLN A 330 72.37 -7.33 -113.53
CA GLN A 330 72.16 -7.16 -114.97
C GLN A 330 73.36 -6.48 -115.65
N GLN A 331 73.95 -5.48 -114.99
CA GLN A 331 75.11 -4.75 -115.52
C GLN A 331 76.31 -5.70 -115.71
N VAL A 332 76.61 -6.52 -114.70
CA VAL A 332 77.68 -7.53 -114.75
C VAL A 332 77.42 -8.60 -115.82
N GLN A 333 76.16 -9.00 -116.03
CA GLN A 333 75.82 -9.93 -117.12
C GLN A 333 76.11 -9.33 -118.49
N THR A 334 75.80 -8.04 -118.68
CA THR A 334 76.03 -7.32 -119.94
C THR A 334 77.53 -7.17 -120.24
N GLU A 335 78.34 -6.85 -119.22
CA GLU A 335 79.80 -6.78 -119.34
C GLU A 335 80.42 -8.15 -119.69
N ARG A 336 79.89 -9.23 -119.12
CA ARG A 336 80.34 -10.60 -119.44
C ARG A 336 80.10 -10.97 -120.90
N GLU A 337 78.95 -10.61 -121.45
CA GLU A 337 78.62 -10.86 -122.87
C GLU A 337 79.53 -10.09 -123.82
N GLN A 338 79.85 -8.83 -123.51
CA GLN A 338 80.80 -8.03 -124.28
C GLN A 338 82.22 -8.62 -124.29
N ALA A 339 82.69 -9.10 -123.13
CA ALA A 339 84.00 -9.76 -123.03
C ALA A 339 84.06 -11.08 -123.83
N GLN A 340 82.96 -11.84 -123.89
CA GLN A 340 82.87 -13.05 -124.72
C GLN A 340 82.96 -12.75 -126.22
N GLN A 341 82.33 -11.67 -126.70
CA GLN A 341 82.41 -11.26 -128.11
C GLN A 341 83.82 -10.82 -128.51
N GLN A 342 84.52 -10.08 -127.64
CA GLN A 342 85.92 -9.69 -127.86
C GLN A 342 86.85 -10.91 -127.95
N LEU A 343 86.62 -11.93 -127.12
CA LEU A 343 87.42 -13.17 -127.15
C LEU A 343 87.28 -13.91 -128.49
N GLN A 344 86.08 -13.97 -129.08
CA GLN A 344 85.86 -14.58 -130.39
C GLN A 344 86.56 -13.82 -131.53
N GLN A 345 86.57 -12.48 -131.50
CA GLN A 345 87.28 -11.68 -132.50
C GLN A 345 88.78 -11.99 -132.52
N VAL A 346 89.42 -12.03 -131.34
CA VAL A 346 90.86 -12.32 -131.22
C VAL A 346 91.21 -13.73 -131.71
N GLN A 347 90.33 -14.72 -131.49
CA GLN A 347 90.54 -16.08 -132.02
C GLN A 347 90.52 -16.12 -133.55
N THR A 348 89.61 -15.37 -134.17
CA THR A 348 89.46 -15.31 -135.63
C THR A 348 90.67 -14.64 -136.30
N GLU A 349 91.20 -13.57 -135.71
CA GLU A 349 92.42 -12.89 -136.19
C GLU A 349 93.66 -13.78 -136.08
N ARG A 350 93.76 -14.61 -135.03
CA ARG A 350 94.86 -15.56 -134.85
C ARG A 350 94.90 -16.63 -135.94
N GLU A 351 93.75 -17.15 -136.35
CA GLU A 351 93.65 -18.16 -137.41
C GLU A 351 94.04 -17.60 -138.78
N GLN A 352 93.65 -16.35 -139.09
CA GLN A 352 94.06 -15.67 -140.33
C GLN A 352 95.59 -15.45 -140.39
N ALA A 353 96.21 -15.04 -139.28
CA ALA A 353 97.67 -14.87 -139.22
C ALA A 353 98.45 -16.19 -139.41
N GLN A 354 97.91 -17.32 -138.93
CA GLN A 354 98.52 -18.63 -139.14
C GLN A 354 98.48 -19.09 -140.60
N GLN A 355 97.39 -18.79 -141.33
CA GLN A 355 97.28 -19.12 -142.75
C GLN A 355 98.27 -18.30 -143.61
N GLN A 356 98.46 -17.01 -143.31
CA GLN A 356 99.44 -16.16 -143.99
C GLN A 356 100.89 -16.64 -143.78
N LEU A 357 101.23 -17.11 -142.58
CA LEU A 357 102.56 -17.63 -142.27
C LEU A 357 102.89 -18.93 -143.03
N GLN A 358 101.87 -19.77 -143.31
CA GLN A 358 102.01 -20.98 -144.11
C GLN A 358 102.30 -20.64 -145.59
N GLN A 359 101.59 -19.68 -146.18
CA GLN A 359 101.83 -19.25 -147.58
C GLN A 359 103.27 -18.76 -147.80
N VAL A 360 103.78 -17.91 -146.91
CA VAL A 360 105.14 -17.34 -147.03
C VAL A 360 106.23 -18.42 -146.94
N LYS A 361 106.01 -19.50 -146.19
CA LYS A 361 106.97 -20.62 -146.11
C LYS A 361 107.04 -21.40 -147.43
N THR A 362 105.90 -21.65 -148.06
CA THR A 362 105.83 -22.40 -149.33
C THR A 362 106.45 -21.62 -150.49
N GLU A 363 106.25 -20.30 -150.54
CA GLU A 363 106.85 -19.41 -151.54
C GLU A 363 108.39 -19.34 -151.41
N ARG A 364 108.91 -19.36 -150.18
CA ARG A 364 110.35 -19.38 -149.92
C ARG A 364 111.02 -20.68 -150.38
N GLU A 365 110.38 -21.83 -150.18
CA GLU A 365 110.92 -23.14 -150.61
C GLU A 365 110.97 -23.26 -152.15
N GLN A 366 109.98 -22.72 -152.86
CA GLN A 366 109.97 -22.68 -154.33
C GLN A 366 111.07 -21.79 -154.91
N ALA A 367 111.32 -20.62 -154.32
CA ALA A 367 112.39 -19.72 -154.74
C ALA A 367 113.80 -20.34 -154.54
N GLN A 368 113.97 -21.16 -153.48
CA GLN A 368 115.25 -21.81 -153.18
C GLN A 368 115.60 -22.92 -154.18
N GLN A 369 114.61 -23.64 -154.71
CA GLN A 369 114.81 -24.65 -155.76
C GLN A 369 115.17 -24.03 -157.12
N GLN A 370 114.62 -22.87 -157.46
CA GLN A 370 114.96 -22.16 -158.70
C GLN A 370 116.42 -21.66 -158.72
N VAL A 371 116.94 -21.19 -157.58
CA VAL A 371 118.34 -20.71 -157.49
C VAL A 371 119.36 -21.84 -157.66
N GLN A 372 119.06 -23.06 -157.18
CA GLN A 372 119.96 -24.21 -157.37
C GLN A 372 120.04 -24.67 -158.83
N GLN A 373 118.94 -24.59 -159.59
CA GLN A 373 118.94 -24.97 -161.01
C GLN A 373 119.79 -24.02 -161.87
N VAL A 374 119.80 -22.72 -161.56
CA VAL A 374 120.61 -21.71 -162.27
C VAL A 374 122.11 -21.96 -162.07
N GLN A 375 122.55 -22.42 -160.90
CA GLN A 375 123.97 -22.62 -160.63
C GLN A 375 124.56 -23.89 -161.27
N GLN A 376 123.78 -24.96 -161.46
CA GLN A 376 124.30 -26.21 -162.03
C GLN A 376 124.44 -26.16 -163.55
N ALA A 377 123.52 -25.50 -164.26
CA ALA A 377 123.56 -25.43 -165.72
C ALA A 377 124.71 -24.55 -166.26
N GLU A 378 125.02 -23.43 -165.60
CA GLU A 378 126.04 -22.48 -166.09
C GLU A 378 127.48 -22.98 -165.85
N ILE A 379 127.72 -23.74 -164.78
CA ILE A 379 129.06 -24.28 -164.46
C ILE A 379 129.45 -25.45 -165.39
N GLU A 380 128.48 -26.27 -165.83
CA GLU A 380 128.75 -27.36 -166.78
C GLU A 380 128.99 -26.84 -168.20
N GLN A 381 128.29 -25.79 -168.66
CA GLN A 381 128.54 -25.18 -169.97
C GLN A 381 129.91 -24.49 -170.03
N ALA A 382 130.32 -23.78 -168.97
CA ALA A 382 131.62 -23.10 -168.93
C ALA A 382 132.79 -24.11 -168.94
N ARG A 383 132.62 -25.30 -168.36
CA ARG A 383 133.63 -26.39 -168.42
C ARG A 383 133.78 -26.99 -169.81
N GLN A 384 132.68 -27.16 -170.56
CA GLN A 384 132.75 -27.65 -171.94
C GLN A 384 133.46 -26.66 -172.88
N GLN A 385 133.24 -25.36 -172.68
CA GLN A 385 133.94 -24.31 -173.44
C GLN A 385 135.45 -24.29 -173.18
N LEU A 386 135.88 -24.62 -171.96
CA LEU A 386 137.29 -24.66 -171.59
C LEU A 386 138.02 -25.88 -172.18
N GLN A 387 137.35 -27.02 -172.30
CA GLN A 387 137.92 -28.22 -172.90
C GLN A 387 138.08 -28.10 -174.43
N GLN A 388 137.12 -27.50 -175.13
CA GLN A 388 137.21 -27.32 -176.59
C GLN A 388 138.35 -26.38 -177.01
N ILE A 389 138.58 -25.31 -176.25
CA ILE A 389 139.67 -24.35 -176.53
C ILE A 389 141.05 -24.99 -176.28
N GLN A 390 141.15 -25.95 -175.35
CA GLN A 390 142.39 -26.67 -175.09
C GLN A 390 142.75 -27.63 -176.23
N THR A 391 141.78 -28.36 -176.78
CA THR A 391 142.02 -29.29 -177.90
C THR A 391 142.35 -28.58 -179.21
N GLU A 392 141.76 -27.42 -179.50
CA GLU A 392 142.10 -26.66 -180.72
C GLU A 392 143.51 -26.05 -180.63
N ARG A 393 143.95 -25.65 -179.43
CA ARG A 393 145.30 -25.10 -179.23
C ARG A 393 146.40 -26.14 -179.44
N GLU A 394 146.14 -27.39 -179.06
CA GLU A 394 147.06 -28.52 -179.30
C GLU A 394 147.16 -28.89 -180.79
N GLN A 395 146.05 -28.80 -181.54
CA GLN A 395 146.07 -29.01 -183.00
C GLN A 395 146.88 -27.95 -183.74
N LEU A 396 146.76 -26.68 -183.33
CA LEU A 396 147.54 -25.58 -183.88
C LEU A 396 149.05 -25.72 -183.59
N GLN A 397 149.42 -26.31 -182.45
CA GLN A 397 150.82 -26.59 -182.13
C GLN A 397 151.42 -27.74 -182.97
N GLN A 398 150.64 -28.78 -183.26
CA GLN A 398 151.12 -29.88 -184.12
C GLN A 398 151.26 -29.46 -185.58
N GLN A 399 150.36 -28.60 -186.10
CA GLN A 399 150.47 -28.08 -187.46
C GLN A 399 151.66 -27.13 -187.64
N LEU A 400 152.00 -26.35 -186.62
CA LEU A 400 153.19 -25.49 -186.63
C LEU A 400 154.49 -26.31 -186.68
N GLN A 401 154.53 -27.47 -186.02
CA GLN A 401 155.66 -28.39 -186.08
C GLN A 401 155.76 -29.10 -187.43
N GLN A 402 154.66 -29.48 -188.08
CA GLN A 402 154.71 -30.14 -189.39
C GLN A 402 155.29 -29.24 -190.49
N VAL A 403 154.87 -27.98 -190.58
CA VAL A 403 155.35 -27.12 -191.68
C VAL A 403 156.77 -26.61 -191.44
N GLN A 404 157.20 -26.44 -190.18
CA GLN A 404 158.61 -26.17 -189.88
C GLN A 404 159.51 -27.34 -190.31
N THR A 405 159.01 -28.57 -190.27
CA THR A 405 159.72 -29.76 -190.77
C THR A 405 159.75 -29.80 -192.31
N GLU A 406 158.64 -29.47 -192.99
CA GLU A 406 158.62 -29.39 -194.47
C GLU A 406 159.49 -28.26 -195.04
N ARG A 407 159.60 -27.16 -194.29
CA ARG A 407 160.52 -26.06 -194.59
C ARG A 407 161.99 -26.50 -194.48
N MET A 408 162.29 -27.44 -193.57
CA MET A 408 163.63 -28.01 -193.40
C MET A 408 163.98 -29.06 -194.47
N GLU A 409 163.00 -29.84 -194.96
CA GLU A 409 163.24 -30.89 -195.95
C GLU A 409 163.38 -30.39 -197.40
N ARG A 410 162.82 -29.23 -197.78
CA ARG A 410 163.05 -28.66 -199.13
C ARG A 410 164.21 -27.68 -199.23
N GLU A 411 164.62 -27.05 -198.13
CA GLU A 411 165.92 -26.35 -198.05
C GLU A 411 167.12 -27.33 -198.18
N GLN A 412 166.91 -28.65 -198.04
CA GLN A 412 167.92 -29.68 -198.31
C GLN A 412 167.92 -30.26 -199.75
N ALA A 413 166.99 -29.82 -200.61
CA ALA A 413 166.95 -30.26 -202.02
C ALA A 413 167.55 -29.23 -203.01
N GLN A 414 168.35 -28.28 -202.52
CA GLN A 414 169.48 -27.79 -203.32
C GLN A 414 170.51 -28.94 -203.43
N GLN A 415 170.43 -29.75 -204.51
CA GLN A 415 171.57 -30.40 -205.18
C GLN A 415 171.19 -30.90 -206.58
#